data_AF-A0A1S7TMI7-F1
#
_entry.id   AF-A0A1S7TMI7-F1
#
_cell.length_a   1.000
_cell.length_b   1.000
_cell.length_c   1.000
_cell.angle_alpha   90.00
_cell.angle_beta   90.00
_cell.angle_gamma   90.00
#
_symmetry.space_group_name_H-M   'P 1'
#
loop_
_entity.id
_entity.type
_entity.pdbx_description
1 polymer ?
#
loop_
_entity_poly.entity_id
_entity_poly.type
_entity_poly.pdbx_seq_one_letter_code
_entity_poly.pdbx_strand_id
1 'polypeptide(L)' 'MSPASAAAVRSNSFLIVPKNWPLRRLEEWDAIRDEIGDALGGEGSDRWWTIVFTTDEEWAV' A
#
# COMPACT_ATOMS: atom_id res chain seq x y z
N MET A 1 -16.42 31.26 7.90
CA MET A 1 -16.11 29.89 8.36
C MET A 1 -15.26 29.24 7.28
N SER A 2 -13.95 29.18 7.46
CA SER A 2 -13.05 28.59 6.47
C SER A 2 -13.17 27.06 6.55
N PRO A 3 -13.33 26.31 5.45
CA PRO A 3 -13.13 24.88 5.53
C PRO A 3 -11.61 24.69 5.71
N ALA A 4 -11.22 24.19 6.87
CA ALA A 4 -9.89 23.61 7.00
C ALA A 4 -9.80 22.53 5.92
N SER A 5 -8.94 22.77 4.92
CA SER A 5 -8.51 21.75 3.96
C SER A 5 -8.22 20.49 4.76
N ALA A 6 -8.98 19.42 4.54
CA ALA A 6 -8.70 18.14 5.15
C ALA A 6 -7.24 17.81 4.82
N ALA A 7 -6.37 17.78 5.82
CA ALA A 7 -4.98 17.46 5.60
C ALA A 7 -4.94 16.02 5.05
N ALA A 8 -4.45 15.86 3.83
CA ALA A 8 -4.33 14.55 3.20
C ALA A 8 -3.57 13.62 4.13
N VAL A 9 -4.23 12.57 4.62
CA VAL A 9 -3.60 11.58 5.48
C VAL A 9 -2.76 10.69 4.58
N ARG A 10 -1.45 10.72 4.79
CA ARG A 10 -0.50 9.82 4.13
C ARG A 10 -0.23 8.64 5.03
N SER A 11 -0.57 7.45 4.57
CA SER A 11 -0.35 6.20 5.28
C SER A 11 0.59 5.31 4.49
N ASN A 12 1.49 4.61 5.19
CA ASN A 12 2.44 3.68 4.60
C ASN A 12 2.19 2.29 5.20
N SER A 13 2.15 1.28 4.34
CA SER A 13 1.95 -0.11 4.71
C SER A 13 3.05 -0.97 4.10
N PHE A 14 3.66 -1.82 4.93
CA PHE A 14 4.69 -2.75 4.51
C PHE A 14 4.12 -4.16 4.54
N LEU A 15 4.20 -4.85 3.41
CA LEU A 15 3.78 -6.23 3.28
C LEU A 15 5.01 -7.11 3.20
N ILE A 16 5.15 -7.96 4.21
CA ILE A 16 6.23 -8.95 4.26
C ILE A 16 5.84 -10.13 3.38
N VAL A 17 6.60 -10.35 2.32
CA VAL A 17 6.38 -11.42 1.35
C VAL A 17 7.41 -12.54 1.55
N PRO A 18 7.07 -13.81 1.27
CA PRO A 18 8.00 -14.92 1.40
C PRO A 18 9.28 -14.73 0.57
N LYS A 19 10.45 -15.00 1.16
CA LYS A 19 11.76 -14.92 0.47
C LYS A 19 11.90 -15.87 -0.72
N ASN A 20 11.23 -17.02 -0.66
CA ASN A 20 11.35 -18.10 -1.64
C ASN A 20 10.27 -18.07 -2.73
N TRP A 21 9.54 -16.96 -2.83
CA TRP A 21 8.52 -16.81 -3.84
C TRP A 21 9.13 -16.74 -5.24
N PRO A 22 8.50 -17.36 -6.25
CA PRO A 22 8.99 -17.29 -7.62
C PRO A 22 9.04 -15.84 -8.10
N LEU A 23 9.99 -15.56 -9.00
CA LEU A 23 10.08 -14.28 -9.69
C LEU A 23 8.74 -14.01 -10.38
N ARG A 24 8.10 -12.93 -9.95
CA ARG A 24 6.88 -12.39 -10.53
C ARG A 24 7.23 -11.18 -11.38
N ARG A 25 6.42 -10.93 -12.40
CA ARG A 25 6.49 -9.69 -13.17
C ARG A 25 5.98 -8.52 -12.32
N LEU A 26 6.40 -7.31 -12.67
CA LEU A 26 5.97 -6.11 -11.93
C LEU A 26 4.46 -5.90 -12.00
N GLU A 27 3.84 -6.23 -13.14
CA GLU A 27 2.39 -6.10 -13.34
C GLU A 27 1.59 -7.02 -12.41
N GLU A 28 2.16 -8.17 -12.03
CA GLU A 28 1.53 -9.06 -11.04
C GLU A 28 1.58 -8.45 -9.63
N TRP A 29 2.65 -7.71 -9.31
CA TRP A 29 2.75 -6.98 -8.05
C TRP A 29 1.83 -5.75 -8.02
N ASP A 30 1.71 -5.04 -9.13
CA ASP A 30 0.76 -3.94 -9.29
C ASP A 30 -0.68 -4.44 -9.12
N ALA A 31 -1.04 -5.60 -9.69
CA ALA A 31 -2.36 -6.17 -9.51
C ALA A 31 -2.67 -6.49 -8.03
N ILE A 32 -1.70 -7.01 -7.28
CA ILE A 32 -1.85 -7.24 -5.83
C ILE A 32 -2.02 -5.90 -5.10
N ARG A 33 -1.23 -4.88 -5.44
CA ARG A 33 -1.35 -3.53 -4.86
C ARG A 33 -2.75 -2.97 -5.08
N ASP A 34 -3.28 -3.10 -6.29
CA ASP A 34 -4.58 -2.57 -6.67
C ASP A 34 -5.71 -3.31 -5.92
N GLU A 35 -5.63 -4.64 -5.81
CA GLU A 35 -6.58 -5.44 -5.00
C GLU A 35 -6.60 -5.02 -3.53
N ILE A 36 -5.44 -4.77 -2.93
CA ILE A 36 -5.34 -4.28 -1.54
C ILE A 36 -5.90 -2.86 -1.45
N GLY A 37 -5.57 -1.99 -2.40
CA GLY A 37 -6.08 -0.62 -2.45
C GLY A 37 -7.61 -0.58 -2.49
N ASP A 38 -8.21 -1.39 -3.35
CA ASP A 38 -9.66 -1.54 -3.45
C ASP A 38 -10.27 -2.05 -2.14
N ALA A 39 -9.67 -3.06 -1.51
CA ALA A 39 -10.11 -3.60 -0.22
C ALA A 39 -10.02 -2.58 0.92
N LEU A 40 -9.06 -1.64 0.87
CA LEU A 40 -8.87 -0.57 1.86
C LEU A 40 -9.80 0.65 1.64
N GLY A 41 -10.66 0.61 0.63
CA GLY A 41 -11.64 1.67 0.32
C GLY A 41 -11.35 2.46 -0.95
N GLY A 42 -10.44 1.97 -1.80
CA GLY A 42 -10.11 2.53 -3.11
C GLY A 42 -9.41 3.90 -3.05
N GLU A 43 -9.24 4.51 -4.22
CA GLU A 43 -8.65 5.85 -4.38
C GLU A 43 -9.65 6.95 -3.96
N GLY A 44 -9.93 7.06 -2.66
CA GLY A 44 -10.63 8.22 -2.10
C GLY A 44 -9.72 9.45 -2.05
N SER A 45 -10.22 10.61 -2.48
CA SER A 45 -9.44 11.86 -2.64
C SER A 45 -8.71 12.37 -1.38
N ASP A 46 -9.05 11.87 -0.19
CA ASP A 46 -8.47 12.29 1.09
C ASP A 46 -7.49 11.28 1.71
N ARG A 47 -7.26 10.12 1.08
CA ARG A 47 -6.42 9.04 1.65
C ARG A 47 -5.44 8.50 0.62
N TRP A 48 -4.16 8.81 0.84
CA TRP A 48 -3.07 8.29 0.01
C TRP A 48 -2.35 7.16 0.76
N TRP A 49 -2.28 5.98 0.15
CA TRP A 49 -1.58 4.81 0.68
C TRP A 49 -0.33 4.51 -0.13
N THR A 50 0.78 4.29 0.56
CA THR A 50 1.99 3.70 -0.04
C THR A 50 2.08 2.25 0.41
N ILE A 51 2.00 1.31 -0.53
CA ILE A 51 2.18 -0.12 -0.27
C ILE A 51 3.58 -0.52 -0.73
N VAL A 52 4.38 -1.06 0.18
CA VAL A 52 5.73 -1.55 -0.10
C VAL A 52 5.77 -3.06 0.14
N PHE A 53 6.18 -3.83 -0.87
CA PHE A 53 6.48 -5.25 -0.71
C PHE A 53 7.94 -5.42 -0.32
N THR A 54 8.20 -6.20 0.72
CA THR A 54 9.56 -6.51 1.18
C THR A 54 9.64 -7.93 1.71
N THR A 55 10.80 -8.58 1.60
CA THR A 55 11.05 -9.87 2.24
C THR A 55 11.71 -9.73 3.61
N ASP A 56 11.94 -8.50 4.04
CA ASP A 56 12.66 -8.17 5.26
C ASP A 56 11.69 -8.10 6.45
N GLU A 57 11.72 -9.13 7.29
CA GLU A 57 10.86 -9.27 8.47
C GLU A 57 11.15 -8.20 9.55
N GLU A 58 12.29 -7.51 9.49
CA GLU A 58 12.61 -6.43 10.45
C GLU A 58 11.66 -5.23 10.36
N TRP A 59 10.86 -5.13 9.30
CA TRP A 59 9.87 -4.07 9.14
C TRP A 59 8.54 -4.36 9.85
N ALA A 60 8.39 -5.53 10.46
CA ALA A 60 7.20 -5.96 11.18
C ALA A 60 7.36 -6.04 12.71
N VAL A 61 8.51 -5.60 13.25
CA VAL A 61 8.83 -5.60 14.71
C VAL A 61 8.64 -4.23 15.37
#